data_AF-A0A955YY85-F1
#
_entry.id   AF-A0A955YY85-F1
#
_cell.length_a   1.000
_cell.length_b   1.000
_cell.length_c   1.000
_cell.angle_alpha   90.00
_cell.angle_beta   90.00
_cell.angle_gamma   90.00
#
_symmetry.space_group_name_H-M   'P 1'
#
loop_
_entity.id
_entity.type
_entity.pdbx_description
1 polymer ?
#
loop_
_entity_poly.entity_id
_entity_poly.type
_entity_poly.pdbx_seq_one_letter_code
_entity_poly.pdbx_strand_id
1 'polypeptide(L)'
;FADAGFGVVVSGTRVANVNHETPVEQFLARHSRWLKMRAVIHVPSFVGDLFANPGALLFGAWLSSGFNPNVGLLWLSAAVLKAYGDAHLVQVLRGEPMALRWLAFAPIKDLLMALVWIHATTSRSVRWRGNTLRFGRQSRLRQDDGRLPVRVLRRLTGPPRQSP
;
A
#
# COMPACT_ATOMS: atom_id res chain seq x y z
N PHE A 1 -25.95 1.82 5.30
CA PHE A 1 -26.30 3.23 5.56
C PHE A 1 -27.52 3.62 4.75
N ALA A 2 -27.43 3.66 3.41
CA ALA A 2 -28.60 3.78 2.54
C ALA A 2 -29.63 2.65 2.77
N ASP A 3 -29.17 1.38 2.78
CA ASP A 3 -30.04 0.23 3.08
C ASP A 3 -30.62 0.23 4.51
N ALA A 4 -30.09 1.06 5.41
CA ALA A 4 -30.59 1.23 6.77
C ALA A 4 -31.41 2.53 6.93
N GLY A 5 -31.70 3.24 5.83
CA GLY A 5 -32.46 4.49 5.82
C GLY A 5 -31.69 5.75 6.23
N PHE A 6 -30.38 5.66 6.46
CA PHE A 6 -29.56 6.79 6.90
C PHE A 6 -28.83 7.46 5.73
N GLY A 7 -28.98 8.79 5.62
CA GLY A 7 -28.20 9.63 4.73
C GLY A 7 -26.74 9.72 5.19
N VAL A 8 -25.80 9.70 4.23
CA VAL A 8 -24.38 9.91 4.49
C VAL A 8 -24.02 11.33 4.05
N VAL A 9 -23.55 12.14 5.00
CA VAL A 9 -23.03 13.49 4.72
C VAL A 9 -21.53 13.48 5.00
N VAL A 10 -20.73 13.95 4.06
CA VAL A 10 -19.28 14.12 4.24
C VAL A 10 -19.02 15.54 4.74
N SER A 11 -18.33 15.68 5.87
CA SER A 11 -17.94 17.00 6.37
C SER A 11 -16.92 17.65 5.44
N GLY A 12 -17.13 18.93 5.10
CA GLY A 12 -16.16 19.74 4.37
C GLY A 12 -14.95 20.18 5.20
N THR A 13 -14.95 19.92 6.51
CA THR A 13 -13.84 20.25 7.41
C THR A 13 -12.61 19.42 7.03
N ARG A 14 -11.52 20.10 6.69
CA ARG A 14 -10.24 19.44 6.42
C ARG A 14 -9.63 18.97 7.74
N VAL A 15 -9.38 17.66 7.85
CA VAL A 15 -8.63 17.10 8.97
C VAL A 15 -7.15 17.15 8.63
N ALA A 16 -6.37 17.88 9.43
CA ALA A 16 -4.92 17.94 9.26
C ALA A 16 -4.30 16.55 9.49
N ASN A 17 -3.61 16.01 8.49
CA ASN A 17 -2.84 14.78 8.60
C ASN A 17 -1.36 15.15 8.75
N VAL A 18 -0.90 15.19 10.00
CA VAL A 18 0.48 15.55 10.32
C VAL A 18 1.31 14.28 10.47
N ASN A 19 2.37 14.17 9.67
CA ASN A 19 3.38 13.13 9.80
C ASN A 19 4.69 13.80 10.18
N HIS A 20 5.19 13.51 11.38
CA HIS A 20 6.52 13.91 11.84
C HIS A 20 7.49 12.76 11.53
N GLU A 21 8.03 12.14 12.57
CA GLU A 21 8.98 11.03 12.51
C GLU A 21 8.20 9.73 12.37
N THR A 22 7.92 9.36 11.12
CA THR A 22 7.22 8.11 10.81
C THR A 22 8.24 6.99 10.65
N PRO A 23 8.25 5.96 11.51
CA PRO A 23 9.12 4.81 11.32
C PRO A 23 8.72 4.04 10.06
N VAL A 24 9.68 3.34 9.44
CA VAL A 24 9.48 2.63 8.16
C VAL A 24 8.34 1.61 8.27
N GLU A 25 8.21 0.94 9.41
CA GLU A 25 7.14 -0.01 9.69
C GLU A 25 5.77 0.66 9.60
N GLN A 26 5.64 1.90 10.10
CA GLN A 26 4.40 2.65 10.03
C GLN A 26 4.10 3.12 8.60
N PHE A 27 5.13 3.53 7.83
CA PHE A 27 5.02 3.81 6.40
C PHE A 27 4.50 2.59 5.64
N LEU A 28 5.13 1.43 5.81
CA LEU A 28 4.73 0.18 5.15
C LEU A 28 3.35 -0.30 5.61
N ALA A 29 3.02 -0.17 6.89
CA ALA A 29 1.70 -0.51 7.43
C ALA A 29 0.60 0.37 6.84
N ARG A 30 0.89 1.64 6.52
CA ARG A 30 -0.06 2.54 5.86
C ARG A 30 -0.28 2.15 4.41
N HIS A 31 0.78 2.00 3.62
CA HIS A 31 0.66 1.69 2.20
C HIS A 31 0.08 0.29 1.97
N SER A 32 0.46 -0.69 2.79
CA SER A 32 -0.11 -2.04 2.70
C SER A 32 -1.60 -2.06 3.01
N ARG A 33 -2.11 -1.25 3.96
CA ARG A 33 -3.55 -1.14 4.22
C ARG A 33 -4.30 -0.64 2.99
N TRP A 34 -3.80 0.41 2.35
CA TRP A 34 -4.42 0.99 1.15
C TRP A 34 -4.46 0.01 -0.01
N LEU A 35 -3.33 -0.62 -0.33
CA LEU A 35 -3.25 -1.60 -1.41
C LEU A 35 -4.12 -2.84 -1.14
N LYS A 36 -4.12 -3.37 0.09
CA LYS A 36 -4.99 -4.49 0.48
C LYS A 36 -6.46 -4.15 0.35
N MET A 37 -6.85 -2.93 0.73
CA MET A 37 -8.22 -2.44 0.58
C MET A 37 -8.61 -2.33 -0.90
N ARG A 38 -7.76 -1.71 -1.73
CA ARG A 38 -8.00 -1.58 -3.17
C ARG A 38 -8.11 -2.93 -3.87
N ALA A 39 -7.26 -3.88 -3.49
CA ALA A 39 -7.30 -5.25 -4.00
C ALA A 39 -8.59 -6.00 -3.65
N VAL A 40 -9.44 -5.48 -2.76
CA VAL A 40 -10.76 -6.05 -2.41
C VAL A 40 -11.91 -5.23 -3.00
N ILE A 41 -11.77 -3.91 -3.07
CA ILE A 41 -12.82 -3.01 -3.58
C ILE A 41 -12.85 -2.99 -5.11
N HIS A 42 -11.69 -2.91 -5.76
CA HIS A 42 -11.59 -2.75 -7.21
C HIS A 42 -10.30 -3.38 -7.75
N VAL A 43 -10.40 -4.65 -8.12
CA VAL A 43 -9.26 -5.44 -8.63
C VAL A 43 -8.62 -4.83 -9.88
N PRO A 44 -9.37 -4.29 -10.86
CA PRO A 44 -8.74 -3.67 -12.03
C PRO A 44 -7.85 -2.48 -11.67
N SER A 45 -8.27 -1.61 -10.73
CA SER A 45 -7.42 -0.51 -10.25
C SER A 45 -6.21 -1.02 -9.47
N PHE A 46 -6.37 -2.10 -8.71
CA PHE A 46 -5.24 -2.72 -8.02
C PHE A 46 -4.18 -3.26 -9.01
N VAL A 47 -4.60 -3.86 -10.11
CA VAL A 47 -3.68 -4.26 -11.20
C VAL A 47 -3.09 -3.02 -11.87
N GLY A 48 -3.89 -1.98 -12.10
CA GLY A 48 -3.43 -0.69 -12.63
C GLY A 48 -2.31 -0.06 -11.81
N ASP A 49 -2.31 -0.22 -10.49
CA ASP A 49 -1.25 0.29 -9.62
C ASP A 49 0.14 -0.28 -9.94
N LEU A 50 0.22 -1.49 -10.49
CA LEU A 50 1.48 -2.08 -10.92
C LEU A 50 2.08 -1.28 -12.09
N PHE A 51 1.23 -0.92 -13.06
CA PHE A 51 1.63 -0.12 -14.22
C PHE A 51 1.88 1.36 -13.87
N ALA A 52 1.29 1.84 -12.77
CA ALA A 52 1.58 3.16 -12.23
C ALA A 52 2.96 3.28 -11.55
N ASN A 53 3.71 2.17 -11.44
CA ASN A 53 5.07 2.14 -10.88
C ASN A 53 6.12 1.76 -11.96
N PRO A 54 6.41 2.66 -12.92
CA PRO A 54 7.36 2.38 -14.00
C PRO A 54 8.78 2.14 -13.47
N GLY A 55 9.18 2.74 -12.35
CA GLY A 55 10.50 2.54 -11.75
C GLY A 55 10.76 1.09 -11.35
N ALA A 56 9.79 0.44 -10.69
CA ALA A 56 9.90 -0.97 -10.33
C ALA A 56 9.84 -1.90 -11.54
N LEU A 57 9.03 -1.58 -12.56
CA LEU A 57 8.95 -2.36 -13.79
C LEU A 57 10.26 -2.31 -14.60
N LEU A 58 10.84 -1.12 -14.76
CA LEU A 58 12.12 -0.94 -15.45
C LEU A 58 13.27 -1.59 -14.68
N PHE A 59 13.24 -1.56 -13.35
CA PHE A 59 14.20 -2.31 -12.54
C PHE A 59 14.09 -3.81 -12.78
N GLY A 60 12.87 -4.35 -12.78
CA GLY A 60 12.61 -5.76 -13.12
C GLY A 60 13.09 -6.13 -14.53
N ALA A 61 12.88 -5.25 -15.51
CA ALA A 61 13.37 -5.43 -16.88
C ALA A 61 14.91 -5.41 -16.96
N TRP A 62 15.56 -4.55 -16.18
CA TRP A 62 17.02 -4.53 -16.11
C TRP A 62 17.58 -5.84 -15.53
N LEU A 63 16.98 -6.35 -14.46
CA LEU A 63 17.34 -7.65 -13.87
C LEU A 63 17.14 -8.80 -14.87
N SER A 64 15.99 -8.86 -15.56
CA SER A 64 15.71 -9.93 -16.52
C SER A 64 16.56 -9.86 -17.79
N SER A 65 17.08 -8.68 -18.12
CA SER A 65 18.00 -8.48 -19.25
C SER A 65 19.44 -8.95 -18.99
N GLY A 66 19.74 -9.48 -17.80
CA GLY A 66 21.11 -9.81 -17.41
C GLY A 66 21.95 -8.57 -17.15
N PHE A 67 21.35 -7.53 -16.56
CA PHE A 67 22.00 -6.24 -16.26
C PHE A 67 22.48 -5.47 -17.49
N ASN A 68 21.73 -5.51 -18.60
CA ASN A 68 22.06 -4.76 -19.80
C ASN A 68 22.23 -3.25 -19.49
N PRO A 69 23.37 -2.62 -19.84
CA PRO A 69 23.63 -1.21 -19.52
C PRO A 69 22.60 -0.23 -20.08
N ASN A 70 22.03 -0.49 -21.25
CA ASN A 70 21.04 0.39 -21.87
C ASN A 70 19.72 0.39 -21.09
N VAL A 71 19.30 -0.79 -20.61
CA VAL A 71 18.10 -0.93 -19.77
C VAL A 71 18.36 -0.33 -18.39
N GLY A 72 19.57 -0.49 -17.85
CA GLY A 72 19.99 0.16 -16.60
C GLY A 72 19.98 1.69 -16.71
N LEU A 73 20.46 2.25 -17.82
CA LEU A 73 20.41 3.68 -18.09
C LEU A 73 18.97 4.19 -18.22
N LEU A 74 18.09 3.43 -18.87
CA LEU A 74 16.66 3.75 -18.95
C LEU A 74 15.98 3.73 -17.57
N TRP A 75 16.32 2.76 -16.72
CA TRP A 75 15.83 2.72 -15.34
C TRP A 75 16.32 3.93 -14.54
N LEU A 76 17.61 4.25 -14.62
CA LEU A 76 18.20 5.41 -13.93
C LEU A 76 17.57 6.73 -14.38
N SER A 77 17.38 6.92 -15.69
CA SER A 77 16.75 8.14 -16.22
C SER A 77 15.30 8.28 -15.76
N ALA A 78 14.53 7.18 -15.75
CA ALA A 78 13.19 7.16 -15.20
C ALA A 78 13.17 7.47 -13.69
N ALA A 79 14.13 6.93 -12.93
CA ALA A 79 14.26 7.22 -11.50
C ALA A 79 14.55 8.70 -11.23
N VAL A 80 15.43 9.33 -12.01
CA VAL A 80 15.73 10.77 -11.91
C VAL A 80 14.50 11.61 -12.25
N LEU A 81 13.83 11.31 -13.37
CA LEU A 81 12.62 12.02 -13.78
C LEU A 81 11.52 11.92 -12.72
N LYS A 82 11.34 10.72 -12.15
CA LYS A 82 10.36 10.49 -11.08
C LYS A 82 10.75 11.24 -9.79
N ALA A 83 12.01 11.20 -9.39
CA ALA A 83 12.49 11.93 -8.22
C ALA A 83 12.25 13.44 -8.37
N TYR A 84 12.50 14.00 -9.57
CA TYR A 84 12.18 15.38 -9.89
C TYR A 84 10.68 15.67 -9.78
N GLY A 85 9.83 14.82 -10.37
CA GLY A 85 8.37 14.95 -10.27
C GLY A 85 7.86 14.89 -8.82
N ASP A 86 8.36 13.95 -8.02
CA ASP A 86 8.01 13.83 -6.60
C ASP A 86 8.44 15.10 -5.83
N ALA A 87 9.65 15.63 -6.10
CA ALA A 87 10.14 16.87 -5.48
C ALA A 87 9.31 18.10 -5.86
N HIS A 88 8.96 18.20 -7.13
CA HIS A 88 8.11 19.27 -7.64
C HIS A 88 6.72 19.22 -7.00
N LEU A 89 6.12 18.03 -6.87
CA LEU A 89 4.85 17.85 -6.18
C LEU A 89 4.94 18.23 -4.69
N VAL A 90 6.04 17.89 -4.01
CA VAL A 90 6.28 18.33 -2.63
C VAL A 90 6.33 19.85 -2.53
N GLN A 91 7.08 20.52 -3.43
CA GLN A 91 7.17 21.98 -3.48
C GLN A 91 5.79 22.61 -3.66
N VAL A 92 5.00 22.13 -4.63
CA VAL A 92 3.68 22.68 -4.93
C VAL A 92 2.69 22.46 -3.78
N LEU A 93 2.72 21.28 -3.14
CA LEU A 93 1.75 20.92 -2.10
C LEU A 93 2.10 21.45 -0.70
N ARG A 94 3.40 21.59 -0.38
CA ARG A 94 3.88 22.04 0.94
C ARG A 94 4.35 23.50 0.94
N GLY A 95 4.63 24.08 -0.23
CA GLY A 95 5.24 25.40 -0.37
C GLY A 95 6.77 25.41 -0.17
N GLU A 96 7.36 24.29 0.24
CA GLU A 96 8.77 24.18 0.60
C GLU A 96 9.48 23.04 -0.15
N PRO A 97 10.75 23.24 -0.55
CA PRO A 97 11.45 22.27 -1.39
C PRO A 97 11.84 21.03 -0.60
N MET A 98 11.84 19.89 -1.30
CA MET A 98 12.35 18.66 -0.73
C MET A 98 13.88 18.71 -0.67
N ALA A 99 14.47 18.39 0.49
CA ALA A 99 15.92 18.30 0.62
C ALA A 99 16.49 17.25 -0.36
N LEU A 100 17.58 17.59 -1.06
CA LEU A 100 18.17 16.78 -2.13
C LEU A 100 18.50 15.34 -1.69
N ARG A 101 18.93 15.14 -0.44
CA ARG A 101 19.21 13.80 0.12
C ARG A 101 18.02 12.84 0.01
N TRP A 102 16.79 13.35 0.00
CA TRP A 102 15.59 12.52 -0.13
C TRP A 102 15.34 12.05 -1.56
N LEU A 103 15.90 12.73 -2.57
CA LEU A 103 15.81 12.29 -3.96
C LEU A 103 16.52 10.95 -4.17
N ALA A 104 17.62 10.71 -3.45
CA ALA A 104 18.34 9.43 -3.49
C ALA A 104 17.47 8.25 -3.01
N PHE A 105 16.45 8.50 -2.19
CA PHE A 105 15.53 7.47 -1.71
C PHE A 105 14.34 7.23 -2.64
N ALA A 106 14.13 8.04 -3.68
CA ALA A 106 13.05 7.85 -4.65
C ALA A 106 13.04 6.44 -5.29
N PRO A 107 14.15 5.92 -5.86
CA PRO A 107 14.16 4.57 -6.42
C PRO A 107 13.91 3.50 -5.36
N ILE A 108 14.48 3.65 -4.15
CA ILE A 108 14.27 2.72 -3.04
C ILE A 108 12.78 2.67 -2.66
N LYS A 109 12.14 3.83 -2.54
CA LYS A 109 10.71 3.96 -2.25
C LYS A 109 9.85 3.28 -3.32
N ASP A 110 10.17 3.44 -4.61
CA ASP A 110 9.41 2.79 -5.68
C ASP A 110 9.54 1.26 -5.65
N LEU A 111 10.72 0.72 -5.34
CA LEU A 111 10.93 -0.71 -5.12
C LEU A 111 10.16 -1.21 -3.88
N LEU A 112 10.19 -0.46 -2.78
CA LEU A 112 9.39 -0.78 -1.59
C LEU A 112 7.90 -0.82 -1.92
N MET A 113 7.40 0.10 -2.75
CA MET A 113 6.00 0.09 -3.18
C MET A 113 5.64 -1.13 -4.01
N ALA A 114 6.54 -1.63 -4.85
CA ALA A 114 6.35 -2.91 -5.55
C ALA A 114 6.31 -4.10 -4.58
N LEU A 115 7.16 -4.13 -3.55
CA LEU A 115 7.11 -5.16 -2.51
C LEU A 115 5.80 -5.08 -1.71
N VAL A 116 5.31 -3.88 -1.40
CA VAL A 116 4.02 -3.69 -0.73
C VAL A 116 2.88 -4.18 -1.63
N TRP A 117 2.95 -3.95 -2.94
CA TRP A 117 1.98 -4.46 -3.90
C TRP A 117 1.96 -5.99 -3.90
N ILE A 118 3.13 -6.64 -3.99
CA ILE A 118 3.28 -8.11 -3.91
C ILE A 118 2.70 -8.62 -2.59
N HIS A 119 3.03 -8.00 -1.47
CA HIS A 119 2.50 -8.37 -0.16
C HIS A 119 0.96 -8.20 -0.06
N ALA A 120 0.38 -7.22 -0.75
CA ALA A 120 -1.07 -7.03 -0.81
C ALA A 120 -1.78 -8.08 -1.67
N THR A 121 -1.09 -8.71 -2.63
CA THR A 121 -1.66 -9.85 -3.37
C THR A 121 -1.88 -11.05 -2.45
N THR A 122 -0.91 -11.34 -1.57
CA THR A 122 -0.88 -12.56 -0.75
C THR A 122 -1.56 -12.41 0.62
N SER A 123 -1.52 -11.22 1.24
CA SER A 123 -2.10 -10.98 2.56
C SER A 123 -3.28 -10.01 2.50
N ARG A 124 -4.40 -10.35 3.15
CA ARG A 124 -5.56 -9.44 3.34
C ARG A 124 -5.79 -8.98 4.78
N SER A 125 -4.89 -9.37 5.68
CA SER A 125 -4.93 -9.00 7.09
C SER A 125 -4.10 -7.74 7.37
N VAL A 126 -4.57 -6.92 8.32
CA VAL A 126 -3.97 -5.66 8.74
C VAL A 126 -4.09 -5.52 10.25
N ARG A 127 -3.05 -4.98 10.89
CA ARG A 127 -3.11 -4.61 12.31
C ARG A 127 -3.59 -3.17 12.43
N TRP A 128 -4.66 -2.95 13.20
CA TRP A 128 -5.23 -1.62 13.41
C TRP A 128 -5.70 -1.47 14.85
N ARG A 129 -5.16 -0.46 15.57
CA ARG A 129 -5.49 -0.17 16.98
C ARG A 129 -5.45 -1.41 17.88
N GLY A 130 -4.35 -2.17 17.81
CA GLY A 130 -4.16 -3.41 18.57
C GLY A 130 -4.87 -4.65 18.02
N ASN A 131 -5.83 -4.49 17.11
CA ASN A 131 -6.61 -5.60 16.56
C ASN A 131 -6.06 -6.08 15.21
N THR A 132 -6.06 -7.39 14.97
CA THR A 132 -5.79 -7.94 13.63
C THR A 132 -7.10 -8.13 12.91
N LEU A 133 -7.28 -7.39 11.82
CA LEU A 133 -8.49 -7.36 11.02
C LEU A 133 -8.20 -7.85 9.61
N ARG A 134 -9.19 -8.43 8.96
CA ARG A 134 -9.11 -8.92 7.60
C ARG A 134 -10.16 -8.26 6.73
N PHE A 135 -9.75 -7.81 5.55
CA PHE A 135 -10.68 -7.32 4.54
C PHE A 135 -11.44 -8.48 3.88
N GLY A 136 -12.76 -8.41 3.94
CA GLY A 136 -13.71 -9.27 3.23
C GLY A 136 -14.46 -8.52 2.13
N ARG A 137 -15.40 -9.20 1.45
CA ARG A 137 -16.21 -8.61 0.37
C ARG A 137 -16.89 -7.30 0.82
N GLN A 138 -17.05 -6.37 -0.12
CA GLN A 138 -17.65 -5.05 0.13
C GLN A 138 -16.96 -4.30 1.28
N SER A 139 -15.62 -4.36 1.33
CA SER A 139 -14.76 -3.75 2.36
C SER A 139 -15.09 -4.11 3.82
N ARG A 140 -15.89 -5.16 4.07
CA ARG A 140 -16.25 -5.59 5.43
C ARG A 140 -15.00 -6.04 6.18
N LEU A 141 -14.74 -5.45 7.34
CA LEU A 141 -13.68 -5.88 8.24
C LEU A 141 -14.19 -7.00 9.14
N ARG A 142 -13.41 -8.07 9.26
CA ARG A 142 -13.65 -9.17 10.20
C ARG A 142 -12.42 -9.36 11.07
N GLN A 143 -12.59 -9.89 12.28
CA GLN A 143 -11.44 -10.30 13.08
C GLN A 143 -10.66 -11.37 12.33
N ASP A 144 -9.33 -11.27 12.31
CA ASP A 144 -8.51 -12.26 11.62
C ASP A 144 -8.34 -13.51 12.48
N ASP A 145 -8.87 -14.63 12.01
CA ASP A 145 -8.82 -15.94 12.67
C ASP A 145 -7.41 -16.59 12.64
N GLY A 146 -6.38 -15.87 12.21
CA GLY A 146 -4.98 -16.31 12.20
C GLY A 146 -4.51 -16.92 10.86
N ARG A 147 -3.42 -17.70 10.90
CA ARG A 147 -2.80 -18.31 9.70
C ARG A 147 -3.74 -19.34 9.05
N LEU A 148 -3.56 -19.59 7.75
CA LEU A 148 -4.37 -20.56 6.97
C LEU A 148 -4.60 -21.91 7.68
N PRO A 149 -3.58 -22.59 8.25
CA PRO A 149 -3.80 -23.85 8.95
C PRO A 149 -4.66 -23.70 10.21
N VAL A 150 -4.49 -22.63 10.99
CA VAL A 150 -5.31 -22.33 12.17
C VAL A 150 -6.77 -22.05 11.78
N ARG A 151 -6.97 -21.40 10.62
CA ARG A 151 -8.31 -21.15 10.04
C ARG A 151 -9.01 -22.43 9.62
N VAL A 152 -8.29 -23.32 8.93
CA VAL A 152 -8.84 -24.62 8.53
C VAL A 152 -9.20 -25.44 9.77
N LEU A 153 -8.30 -25.48 10.75
CA LEU A 153 -8.54 -26.16 12.02
C LEU A 153 -9.79 -25.61 12.74
N ARG A 154 -9.90 -24.28 12.92
CA ARG A 154 -11.09 -23.64 13.55
C ARG A 154 -12.39 -23.89 12.80
N ARG A 155 -12.35 -23.97 11.47
CA ARG A 155 -13.54 -24.30 10.66
C ARG A 155 -13.98 -25.76 10.85
N LEU A 156 -13.02 -26.66 11.07
CA LEU A 156 -13.30 -28.09 11.33
C LEU A 156 -13.72 -28.34 12.78
N THR A 157 -13.16 -27.61 13.75
CA THR A 157 -13.43 -27.80 15.18
C THR A 157 -14.59 -26.97 15.72
N GLY A 158 -15.21 -26.12 14.90
CA GLY A 158 -16.25 -25.17 15.33
C GLY A 158 -15.70 -24.02 16.19
N PRO A 159 -16.47 -22.93 16.37
CA PRO A 159 -16.06 -21.84 17.25
C PRO A 159 -15.94 -22.34 18.70
N PRO A 160 -14.94 -21.87 19.47
CA PRO A 160 -14.90 -22.16 20.90
C PRO A 160 -16.19 -21.65 21.56
N ARG A 161 -16.81 -22.48 22.41
CA ARG A 161 -17.95 -22.08 23.23
C ARG A 161 -17.55 -20.81 23.97
N GLN A 162 -18.30 -19.72 23.77
CA GLN A 162 -18.17 -18.53 24.60
C GLN A 162 -18.55 -18.94 26.01
N SER A 163 -17.58 -19.00 26.92
CA SER A 163 -17.82 -19.11 28.35
C SER A 163 -18.31 -17.76 28.89
N PRO A 164 -19.27 -17.77 29.84
CA PRO A 164 -20.00 -16.60 30.32
C PRO A 164 -19.11 -15.52 30.93
#